data_AF-A0A6G9CNT4-F1
#
_entry.id   AF-A0A6G9CNT4-F1
#
_cell.length_a   1.000
_cell.length_b   1.000
_cell.length_c   1.000
_cell.angle_alpha   90.00
_cell.angle_beta   90.00
_cell.angle_gamma   90.00
#
_symmetry.space_group_name_H-M   'P 1'
#
loop_
_entity.id
_entity.type
_entity.pdbx_description
1 polymer ?
#
loop_
_entity_poly.entity_id
_entity_poly.type
_entity_poly.pdbx_seq_one_letter_code
_entity_poly.pdbx_strand_id
1 'polypeptide(L)'
;MALPHTQGLTEAPDGLDTATVDAAILGDREAFESLVHYYGPALHRYARRMLADEGDILEVVQDTFVAAWRRLDSFRGESSMRTWLFAICSRKIVDSYRIKRAQPIDDKLLDPLVPSPEAGPVRHDLERRVPGGTGRSVG
;
A
#
# COMPACT_ATOMS: atom_id res chain seq x y z
N MET A 1 -26.78 -3.59 49.73
CA MET A 1 -27.37 -2.66 48.75
C MET A 1 -26.94 -3.12 47.38
N ALA A 2 -27.74 -3.97 46.73
CA ALA A 2 -27.45 -4.50 45.40
C ALA A 2 -27.95 -3.49 44.37
N LEU A 3 -27.05 -2.98 43.54
CA LEU A 3 -27.44 -2.20 42.36
C LEU A 3 -27.79 -3.18 41.23
N PRO A 4 -28.91 -2.97 40.52
CA PRO A 4 -29.33 -3.83 39.44
C PRO A 4 -28.35 -3.73 38.27
N HIS A 5 -27.91 -4.87 37.76
CA HIS A 5 -27.21 -4.94 36.48
C HIS A 5 -28.19 -4.54 35.39
N THR A 6 -28.13 -3.27 34.98
CA THR A 6 -28.85 -2.74 33.83
C THR A 6 -28.37 -3.49 32.60
N GLN A 7 -29.30 -4.24 32.01
CA GLN A 7 -29.30 -4.77 30.66
C GLN A 7 -28.62 -3.80 29.68
N GLY A 8 -27.35 -4.04 29.34
CA GLY A 8 -26.71 -3.40 28.20
C GLY A 8 -27.21 -4.08 26.95
N LEU A 9 -28.24 -3.52 26.31
CA LEU A 9 -28.40 -3.74 24.87
C LEU A 9 -27.10 -3.24 24.23
N THR A 10 -26.41 -4.14 23.56
CA THR A 10 -25.19 -3.90 22.78
C THR A 10 -25.50 -2.88 21.69
N GLU A 11 -25.40 -1.60 22.00
CA GLU A 11 -25.26 -0.54 21.01
C GLU A 11 -23.92 -0.78 20.31
N ALA A 12 -23.95 -1.14 19.03
CA ALA A 12 -22.73 -1.33 18.26
C ALA A 12 -21.88 -0.03 18.35
N PRO A 13 -20.58 -0.13 18.70
CA PRO A 13 -19.72 1.03 18.99
C PRO A 13 -19.43 1.95 17.78
N ASP A 14 -20.08 1.67 16.66
CA ASP A 14 -19.79 2.28 15.37
C ASP A 14 -20.94 3.16 14.85
N GLY A 15 -22.02 3.42 15.58
CA GLY A 15 -23.10 4.35 15.19
C GLY A 15 -24.02 3.86 14.06
N LEU A 16 -23.78 2.65 13.53
CA LEU A 16 -24.69 1.86 12.71
C LEU A 16 -25.48 0.91 13.62
N ASP A 17 -26.75 0.68 13.28
CA ASP A 17 -27.56 -0.32 13.97
C ASP A 17 -26.99 -1.73 13.74
N THR A 18 -26.90 -2.52 14.81
CA THR A 18 -26.54 -3.94 14.77
C THR A 18 -27.39 -4.70 13.76
N ALA A 19 -28.68 -4.37 13.61
CA ALA A 19 -29.54 -4.99 12.60
C ALA A 19 -29.04 -4.78 11.15
N THR A 20 -28.40 -3.65 10.86
CA THR A 20 -27.82 -3.36 9.53
C THR A 20 -26.58 -4.22 9.31
N VAL A 21 -25.75 -4.37 10.34
CA VAL A 21 -24.57 -5.25 10.30
C VAL A 21 -25.00 -6.70 10.07
N ASP A 22 -25.98 -7.18 10.83
CA ASP A 22 -26.49 -8.55 10.72
C ASP A 22 -27.11 -8.83 9.35
N ALA A 23 -27.93 -7.91 8.83
CA ALA A 23 -28.49 -8.02 7.47
C ALA A 23 -27.38 -8.10 6.41
N ALA A 24 -26.34 -7.26 6.52
CA ALA A 24 -25.22 -7.29 5.59
C ALA A 24 -24.47 -8.63 5.65
N ILE A 25 -24.26 -9.20 6.85
CA ILE A 25 -23.64 -10.54 7.03
C ILE A 25 -24.47 -11.64 6.33
N LEU A 26 -25.79 -11.51 6.33
CA LEU A 26 -26.70 -12.41 5.60
C LEU A 26 -26.72 -12.19 4.08
N GLY A 27 -25.94 -11.24 3.57
CA GLY A 27 -25.83 -10.94 2.15
C GLY A 27 -26.83 -9.89 1.64
N ASP A 28 -27.44 -9.11 2.53
CA ASP A 28 -28.26 -7.97 2.12
C ASP A 28 -27.38 -6.87 1.52
N ARG A 29 -27.67 -6.53 0.26
CA ARG A 29 -26.90 -5.56 -0.52
C ARG A 29 -27.13 -4.13 -0.06
N GLU A 30 -28.35 -3.76 0.32
CA GLU A 30 -28.70 -2.41 0.77
C GLU A 30 -28.10 -2.13 2.16
N ALA A 31 -28.12 -3.16 3.02
CA ALA A 31 -27.45 -3.11 4.30
C ALA A 31 -25.93 -2.90 4.13
N PHE A 32 -25.31 -3.63 3.20
CA PHE A 32 -23.89 -3.44 2.90
C PHE A 32 -23.58 -2.08 2.27
N GLU A 33 -24.44 -1.57 1.39
CA GLU A 33 -24.30 -0.21 0.85
C GLU A 33 -24.32 0.84 1.97
N SER A 34 -25.14 0.64 3.00
CA SER A 34 -25.14 1.49 4.20
C SER A 34 -23.80 1.45 4.94
N LEU A 35 -23.17 0.27 5.03
CA LEU A 35 -21.81 0.15 5.59
C LEU A 35 -20.78 0.91 4.73
N VAL A 36 -20.87 0.78 3.41
CA VAL A 36 -19.97 1.48 2.47
C VAL A 36 -20.10 2.99 2.63
N HIS A 37 -21.32 3.51 2.65
CA HIS A 37 -21.60 4.93 2.81
C HIS A 37 -21.05 5.47 4.14
N TYR A 38 -21.26 4.71 5.22
CA TYR A 38 -20.85 5.12 6.55
C TYR A 38 -19.33 5.09 6.76
N TYR A 39 -18.66 3.99 6.40
CA TYR A 39 -17.22 3.83 6.66
C TYR A 39 -16.33 4.38 5.55
N GLY A 40 -16.85 4.56 4.33
CA GLY A 40 -16.09 5.01 3.16
C GLY A 40 -15.27 6.28 3.40
N PRO A 41 -15.86 7.38 3.92
CA PRO A 41 -15.12 8.60 4.20
C PRO A 41 -14.00 8.42 5.23
N ALA A 42 -14.19 7.54 6.22
CA ALA A 42 -13.19 7.28 7.25
C ALA A 42 -12.02 6.45 6.70
N LEU A 43 -12.30 5.45 5.87
CA LEU A 43 -11.29 4.63 5.19
C LEU A 43 -10.50 5.45 4.17
N HIS A 44 -11.17 6.32 3.41
CA HIS A 44 -10.51 7.25 2.48
C HIS A 44 -9.53 8.17 3.22
N ARG A 45 -9.98 8.84 4.30
CA ARG A 45 -9.09 9.66 5.14
C ARG A 45 -7.93 8.89 5.76
N TYR A 46 -8.14 7.60 6.07
CA TYR A 46 -7.08 6.75 6.59
C TYR A 46 -6.05 6.42 5.51
N ALA A 47 -6.48 5.94 4.34
CA ALA A 47 -5.62 5.62 3.22
C ALA A 47 -4.82 6.84 2.72
N ARG A 48 -5.45 8.03 2.69
CA ARG A 48 -4.80 9.29 2.31
C ARG A 48 -3.63 9.71 3.21
N ARG A 49 -3.53 9.18 4.43
CA ARG A 49 -2.36 9.43 5.30
C ARG A 49 -1.14 8.61 4.90
N MET A 50 -1.33 7.59 4.07
CA MET A 50 -0.30 6.63 3.69
C MET A 50 0.02 6.77 2.20
N LEU A 51 -1.00 6.88 1.35
CA LEU A 51 -0.88 6.96 -0.11
C LEU A 51 -0.91 8.42 -0.58
N ALA A 52 -0.13 8.70 -1.63
CA ALA A 52 -0.02 10.05 -2.20
C ALA A 52 -0.89 10.25 -3.44
N ASP A 53 -1.13 9.19 -4.23
CA ASP A 53 -1.96 9.25 -5.43
C ASP A 53 -3.43 8.98 -5.11
N GLU A 54 -4.32 9.80 -5.64
CA GLU A 54 -5.77 9.69 -5.39
C GLU A 54 -6.36 8.43 -6.03
N GLY A 55 -5.83 7.98 -7.17
CA GLY A 55 -6.23 6.74 -7.82
C GLY A 55 -5.97 5.52 -6.92
N ASP A 56 -4.76 5.41 -6.36
CA ASP A 56 -4.44 4.33 -5.42
C ASP A 56 -5.35 4.36 -4.19
N ILE A 57 -5.66 5.55 -3.67
CA ILE A 57 -6.52 5.71 -2.48
C ILE A 57 -7.91 5.14 -2.79
N LEU A 58 -8.49 5.53 -3.92
CA LEU A 58 -9.81 5.04 -4.33
C LEU A 58 -9.80 3.54 -4.61
N GLU A 59 -8.75 3.03 -5.26
CA GLU A 59 -8.57 1.60 -5.52
C GLU A 59 -8.51 0.82 -4.21
N VAL A 60 -7.66 1.22 -3.25
CA VAL A 60 -7.54 0.54 -1.95
C VAL A 60 -8.85 0.54 -1.18
N VAL A 61 -9.58 1.66 -1.17
CA VAL A 61 -10.88 1.74 -0.49
C VAL A 61 -11.89 0.80 -1.15
N GLN A 62 -11.95 0.79 -2.48
CA GLN A 62 -12.82 -0.12 -3.23
C GLN A 62 -12.46 -1.58 -2.94
N ASP A 63 -11.18 -1.92 -3.06
CA ASP A 63 -10.65 -3.26 -2.81
C ASP A 63 -10.90 -3.74 -1.38
N THR A 64 -10.90 -2.81 -0.42
CA THR A 64 -11.26 -3.09 0.97
C THR A 64 -12.70 -3.54 1.07
N PHE A 65 -13.65 -2.81 0.45
CA PHE A 65 -15.06 -3.18 0.48
C PHE A 65 -15.35 -4.46 -0.32
N VAL A 66 -14.71 -4.67 -1.47
CA VAL A 66 -14.83 -5.92 -2.23
C VAL A 66 -14.33 -7.11 -1.39
N ALA A 67 -13.19 -6.95 -0.72
CA ALA A 67 -12.65 -7.98 0.17
C ALA A 67 -13.53 -8.20 1.41
N ALA A 68 -14.11 -7.13 1.96
CA ALA A 68 -15.04 -7.19 3.08
C ALA A 68 -16.31 -7.97 2.69
N TRP A 69 -16.94 -7.64 1.57
CA TRP A 69 -18.14 -8.34 1.07
C TRP A 69 -17.90 -9.86 0.94
N ARG A 70 -16.74 -10.25 0.40
CA ARG A 70 -16.36 -11.67 0.22
C ARG A 70 -16.05 -12.42 1.52
N ARG A 71 -15.87 -11.73 2.64
CA ARG A 71 -15.46 -12.30 3.93
C ARG A 71 -16.42 -11.91 5.05
N LEU A 72 -17.56 -11.33 4.70
CA LEU A 72 -18.47 -10.75 5.67
C LEU A 72 -19.12 -11.85 6.54
N ASP A 73 -19.34 -13.02 5.94
CA ASP A 73 -19.73 -14.28 6.59
C ASP A 73 -18.75 -14.75 7.68
N SER A 74 -17.47 -14.39 7.56
CA SER A 74 -16.42 -14.73 8.53
C SER A 74 -16.33 -13.75 9.70
N PHE A 75 -17.07 -12.64 9.68
CA PHE A 75 -17.08 -11.67 10.77
C PHE A 75 -17.83 -12.21 11.98
N ARG A 76 -17.12 -12.48 13.07
CA ARG A 76 -17.66 -13.08 14.31
C ARG A 76 -18.08 -12.08 15.39
N GLY A 77 -17.92 -10.78 15.15
CA GLY A 77 -18.22 -9.74 16.16
C GLY A 77 -17.21 -9.66 17.32
N GLU A 78 -16.08 -10.37 17.26
CA GLU A 78 -15.02 -10.32 18.29
C GLU A 78 -14.31 -8.94 18.35
N SER A 79 -14.44 -8.14 17.30
CA SER A 79 -13.99 -6.75 17.21
C SER A 79 -15.09 -5.91 16.57
N SER A 80 -15.04 -4.59 16.74
CA SER A 80 -15.97 -3.71 16.01
C SER A 80 -15.82 -3.86 14.49
N MET A 81 -16.90 -3.62 13.76
CA MET A 81 -16.89 -3.67 12.29
C MET A 81 -15.90 -2.65 11.73
N ARG A 82 -15.82 -1.48 12.34
CA ARG A 82 -14.80 -0.47 12.03
C ARG A 82 -13.39 -1.04 12.14
N THR A 83 -13.06 -1.69 13.25
CA THR A 83 -11.73 -2.27 13.47
C THR A 83 -11.39 -3.31 12.41
N TRP A 84 -12.36 -4.18 12.11
CA TRP A 84 -12.21 -5.23 11.09
C TRP A 84 -11.98 -4.65 9.68
N LEU A 85 -12.76 -3.64 9.27
CA LEU A 85 -12.59 -2.96 7.98
C LEU A 85 -11.23 -2.26 7.87
N PHE A 86 -10.78 -1.59 8.93
CA PHE A 86 -9.47 -0.92 8.95
C PHE A 86 -8.32 -1.93 8.88
N ALA A 87 -8.46 -3.12 9.47
CA ALA A 87 -7.47 -4.18 9.35
C ALA A 87 -7.36 -4.71 7.90
N ILE A 88 -8.48 -4.83 7.18
CA ILE A 88 -8.48 -5.18 5.75
C ILE A 88 -7.80 -4.07 4.94
N CYS A 89 -8.19 -2.81 5.16
CA CYS A 89 -7.63 -1.65 4.47
C CYS A 89 -6.12 -1.53 4.68
N SER A 90 -5.63 -1.70 5.91
CA SER A 90 -4.20 -1.66 6.22
C SER A 90 -3.42 -2.70 5.42
N ARG A 91 -3.95 -3.94 5.30
CA ARG A 91 -3.33 -4.98 4.46
C ARG A 91 -3.27 -4.58 2.99
N LYS A 92 -4.37 -4.02 2.46
CA LYS A 92 -4.44 -3.52 1.07
C LYS A 92 -3.43 -2.42 0.78
N ILE A 93 -3.24 -1.49 1.72
CA ILE A 93 -2.22 -0.44 1.61
C ILE A 93 -0.82 -1.07 1.55
N VAL A 94 -0.50 -2.03 2.42
CA VAL A 94 0.79 -2.73 2.39
C VAL A 94 1.01 -3.45 1.05
N ASP A 95 -0.02 -4.10 0.53
CA ASP A 95 0.05 -4.80 -0.77
C ASP A 95 0.27 -3.82 -1.93
N SER A 96 -0.34 -2.63 -1.90
CA SER A 96 -0.12 -1.59 -2.92
C SER A 96 1.36 -1.14 -3.01
N TYR A 97 2.04 -0.97 -1.88
CA TYR A 97 3.47 -0.64 -1.87
C TYR A 97 4.35 -1.78 -2.40
N ARG A 98 3.97 -3.04 -2.12
CA ARG A 98 4.72 -4.20 -2.60
C ARG A 98 4.68 -4.27 -4.13
N ILE A 99 3.51 -4.03 -4.72
CA ILE A 99 3.33 -4.03 -6.18
C ILE A 99 4.16 -2.93 -6.82
N LYS A 100 4.13 -1.70 -6.28
CA LYS A 100 4.92 -0.57 -6.80
C LYS A 100 6.43 -0.80 -6.75
N ARG A 101 6.92 -1.42 -5.68
CA ARG A 101 8.35 -1.76 -5.55
C ARG A 101 8.78 -2.90 -6.47
N ALA A 102 7.85 -3.75 -6.90
CA ALA A 102 8.11 -4.89 -7.76
C ALA A 102 7.98 -4.58 -9.26
N GLN A 103 7.59 -3.35 -9.65
CA GLN A 103 7.52 -2.98 -11.06
C GLN A 103 8.92 -2.97 -11.69
N PRO A 104 9.17 -3.80 -12.72
CA PRO A 104 10.40 -3.73 -13.50
C PRO A 104 10.50 -2.34 -14.13
N ILE A 105 11.70 -1.77 -14.15
CA ILE A 105 11.98 -0.60 -14.99
C ILE A 105 11.71 -1.03 -16.43
N ASP A 106 10.91 -0.26 -17.17
CA ASP A 106 10.72 -0.49 -18.60
C ASP A 106 12.09 -0.41 -19.28
N ASP A 107 12.54 -1.51 -19.92
CA ASP A 107 13.82 -1.55 -20.64
C ASP A 107 13.93 -0.42 -21.69
N LYS A 108 12.80 0.14 -22.13
CA LYS A 108 12.74 1.30 -23.02
C LYS A 108 13.18 2.63 -22.40
N LEU A 109 13.31 2.69 -21.08
CA LEU A 109 13.80 3.86 -20.32
C LEU A 109 15.31 3.82 -20.10
N LEU A 110 15.96 2.70 -20.45
CA LEU A 110 17.39 2.63 -20.67
C LEU A 110 17.67 3.18 -22.07
N ASP A 111 17.76 4.51 -22.21
CA ASP A 111 18.48 5.04 -23.38
C ASP A 111 19.87 4.39 -23.35
N PRO A 112 20.28 3.65 -24.40
CA PRO A 112 21.67 3.28 -24.50
C PRO A 112 22.44 4.60 -24.42
N LEU A 113 23.39 4.70 -23.50
CA LEU A 113 24.45 5.71 -23.58
C LEU A 113 25.16 5.45 -24.91
N VAL A 114 24.64 6.00 -26.00
CA VAL A 114 25.32 6.02 -27.29
C VAL A 114 26.47 6.99 -27.05
N PRO A 115 27.73 6.53 -27.01
CA PRO A 115 28.84 7.47 -26.98
C PRO A 115 28.69 8.35 -28.21
N SER A 116 28.49 9.65 -27.97
CA SER A 116 28.42 10.63 -29.05
C SER A 116 29.67 10.43 -29.94
N PRO A 117 29.52 10.35 -31.27
CA PRO A 117 30.66 10.23 -32.18
C PRO A 117 31.62 11.43 -32.09
N GLU A 118 31.25 12.49 -31.38
CA GLU A 118 32.10 13.65 -31.10
C GLU A 118 32.93 13.56 -29.81
N ALA A 119 32.81 12.46 -29.05
CA ALA A 119 33.75 12.18 -27.97
C ALA A 119 35.10 11.79 -28.57
N GLY A 120 35.88 12.81 -28.97
CA GLY A 120 37.26 12.65 -29.39
C GLY A 120 38.07 11.86 -28.34
N PRO A 121 39.17 11.20 -28.76
CA PRO A 121 39.93 10.33 -27.88
C PRO A 121 40.31 11.10 -26.61
N VAL A 122 39.84 10.61 -25.45
CA VAL A 122 40.23 11.12 -24.15
C VAL A 122 41.72 10.91 -24.03
N ARG A 123 42.47 11.99 -24.23
CA ARG A 123 43.92 12.00 -24.07
C ARG A 123 44.18 11.77 -22.58
N HIS A 124 44.63 10.56 -22.26
CA HIS A 124 45.18 10.27 -20.95
C HIS A 124 46.58 10.90 -20.89
N ASP A 125 46.60 12.22 -20.72
CA ASP A 125 47.84 12.97 -20.64
C ASP A 125 48.47 12.83 -19.25
N LEU A 126 49.73 12.40 -19.30
CA LEU A 126 50.81 12.72 -18.37
C LEU A 126 51.07 11.80 -17.16
N GLU A 127 51.62 10.60 -17.46
CA GLU A 127 52.74 10.09 -16.68
C GLU A 127 54.01 10.04 -17.54
N ARG A 128 54.67 11.19 -17.67
CA ARG A 128 56.11 11.24 -17.95
C ARG A 128 56.74 12.44 -17.27
N ARG A 129 57.62 12.16 -16.30
CA ARG A 129 58.87 12.87 -15.94
C ARG A 129 59.50 12.11 -14.76
N VAL A 130 60.78 11.72 -14.66
CA VAL A 130 61.99 11.65 -15.52
C VAL A 130 62.94 10.59 -14.86
N PRO A 131 64.27 10.46 -15.13
CA PRO A 131 64.89 9.28 -15.74
C PRO A 131 65.96 8.58 -14.85
N GLY A 132 66.61 7.56 -15.42
CA GLY A 132 68.03 7.33 -15.20
C GLY A 132 68.37 5.99 -14.56
N GLY A 133 69.15 5.17 -15.26
CA GLY A 133 69.65 3.91 -14.74
C GLY A 133 70.21 2.98 -15.80
N THR A 134 71.28 3.42 -16.44
CA THR A 134 72.18 2.69 -17.34
C THR A 134 72.68 1.34 -16.81
N GLY A 135 72.88 0.39 -17.74
CA GLY A 135 73.84 -0.73 -17.63
C GLY A 135 73.18 -2.11 -17.84
N ARG A 136 73.30 -2.77 -19.00
CA ARG A 136 74.47 -3.58 -19.44
C ARG A 136 74.72 -4.74 -18.44
N SER A 137 74.79 -6.03 -18.77
CA SER A 137 75.20 -6.73 -19.99
C SER A 137 74.74 -8.19 -19.90
N VAL A 138 74.52 -8.77 -21.07
CA VAL A 138 74.77 -10.17 -21.49
C VAL A 138 75.58 -11.07 -20.54
N GLY A 139 75.10 -12.30 -20.44
CA GLY A 139 75.80 -13.54 -20.10
C GLY A 139 74.89 -14.71 -20.43
#